data_AF-A0A9P6M7H8-F1
#
_entry.id   AF-A0A9P6M7H8-F1
#
_cell.length_a   1.000
_cell.length_b   1.000
_cell.length_c   1.000
_cell.angle_alpha   90.00
_cell.angle_beta   90.00
_cell.angle_gamma   90.00
#
_symmetry.space_group_name_H-M   'P 1'
#
loop_
_entity.id
_entity.type
_entity.pdbx_description
1 polymer ?
#
loop_
_entity_poly.entity_id
_entity_poly.type
_entity_poly.pdbx_seq_one_letter_code
_entity_poly.pdbx_strand_id
1 'polypeptide(L)'
;MLRTIIRTPTGNIVSVQKQSVRSLMTSLPSADRARSTALGSIRGTGGSSTTLDIANLEEFQFDDSTTSGHDALETQRKIRKYLRIIKYELPKLKKFAEPFQPPSKTQILRFRTSTYIGEPNHPAAPKVVLTVEVKSLPLTNPELHKFLLLVGSRYDPVENQVKMSCEKFQDRSQNFKWLSDTLDNLINEAKKEPEAVSDVPLDLRHAAKNIKPKLRFPKNWNRPVKSI
;
A
#
# COMPACT_ATOMS: atom_id res chain seq x y z
N MET A 1 -11.77 30.70 3.55
CA MET A 1 -10.45 30.45 2.93
C MET A 1 -9.50 29.90 4.00
N LEU A 2 -9.34 28.58 4.08
CA LEU A 2 -8.35 27.95 4.97
C LEU A 2 -7.15 27.54 4.10
N ARG A 3 -6.11 28.38 4.08
CA ARG A 3 -4.85 28.06 3.41
C ARG A 3 -4.11 27.02 4.25
N THR A 4 -3.94 25.82 3.72
CA THR A 4 -3.08 24.79 4.32
C THR A 4 -1.63 25.24 4.17
N ILE A 5 -1.01 25.67 5.26
CA ILE A 5 0.41 26.03 5.31
C ILE A 5 1.19 24.72 5.43
N ILE A 6 1.79 24.26 4.33
CA ILE A 6 2.79 23.19 4.37
C ILE A 6 4.09 23.85 4.85
N ARG A 7 4.44 23.65 6.12
CA ARG A 7 5.76 24.02 6.65
C ARG A 7 6.73 22.88 6.34
N THR A 8 7.65 23.10 5.41
CA THR A 8 8.86 22.29 5.27
C THR A 8 9.89 22.76 6.30
N PRO A 9 10.49 21.88 7.11
CA PRO A 9 11.63 22.25 7.92
C PRO A 9 12.85 22.36 6.99
N THR A 10 13.66 23.40 7.17
CA THR A 10 14.90 23.73 6.43
C THR A 10 14.70 24.57 5.16
N GLY A 11 14.98 25.86 5.31
CA GLY A 11 15.18 26.80 4.22
C GLY A 11 16.63 26.77 3.76
N ASN A 12 16.91 25.96 2.74
CA ASN A 12 18.12 26.07 1.94
C ASN A 12 17.72 26.10 0.47
N ILE A 13 17.98 27.23 -0.20
CA ILE A 13 17.95 27.34 -1.65
C ILE A 13 19.29 26.80 -2.14
N VAL A 14 19.28 25.58 -2.67
CA VAL A 14 20.42 25.01 -3.40
C VAL A 14 20.02 24.92 -4.87
N SER A 15 20.75 25.64 -5.70
CA SER A 15 20.66 25.58 -7.16
C SER A 15 21.00 24.18 -7.64
N VAL A 16 20.08 23.54 -8.37
CA VAL A 16 20.30 22.22 -8.96
C VAL A 16 20.97 22.40 -10.31
N GLN A 17 22.30 22.34 -10.32
CA GLN A 17 23.06 22.03 -11.53
C GLN A 17 22.69 20.60 -11.94
N LYS A 18 22.20 20.43 -13.18
CA LYS A 18 21.94 19.12 -13.78
C LYS A 18 23.25 18.34 -13.87
N GLN A 19 23.55 17.54 -12.85
CA GLN A 19 24.53 16.46 -12.96
C GLN A 19 23.80 15.21 -13.46
N SER A 20 24.21 14.77 -14.65
CA SER A 20 23.80 13.53 -15.27
C SER A 20 24.09 12.36 -14.32
N VAL A 21 23.05 11.81 -13.71
CA VAL A 21 23.16 10.57 -12.94
C VAL A 21 23.36 9.43 -13.93
N ARG A 22 24.62 9.01 -14.13
CA ARG A 22 24.93 7.70 -14.72
C ARG A 22 24.19 6.65 -13.88
N SER A 23 23.22 5.98 -14.47
CA SER A 23 22.57 4.83 -13.89
C SER A 23 23.62 3.74 -13.66
N LEU A 24 24.01 3.50 -12.41
CA LEU A 24 24.62 2.23 -12.04
C LEU A 24 23.47 1.22 -11.94
N MET A 25 23.09 0.67 -13.09
CA MET A 25 22.37 -0.59 -13.15
C MET A 25 23.28 -1.66 -12.57
N THR A 26 23.05 -2.07 -11.33
CA THR A 26 23.52 -3.39 -10.89
C THR A 26 22.57 -4.41 -11.50
N SER A 27 22.83 -4.76 -12.75
CA SER A 27 22.37 -6.04 -13.27
C SER A 27 23.04 -7.13 -12.43
N LEU A 28 22.22 -7.87 -11.69
CA LEU A 28 22.60 -9.23 -11.33
C LEU A 28 22.96 -9.93 -12.65
N PRO A 29 24.12 -10.57 -12.79
CA PRO A 29 24.33 -11.41 -13.95
C PRO A 29 23.26 -12.50 -13.89
N SER A 30 22.30 -12.44 -14.83
CA SER A 30 21.62 -13.66 -15.27
C SER A 30 22.73 -14.64 -15.55
N ALA A 31 22.71 -15.78 -14.87
CA ALA A 31 23.54 -16.92 -15.26
C ALA A 31 22.98 -17.46 -16.60
N ASP A 32 23.10 -16.65 -17.64
CA ASP A 32 23.10 -17.13 -19.00
C ASP A 32 24.30 -18.05 -19.08
N ARG A 33 23.99 -19.34 -19.09
CA ARG A 33 24.88 -20.41 -19.52
C ARG A 33 25.55 -19.96 -20.81
N ALA A 34 26.75 -19.41 -20.71
CA ALA A 34 27.64 -19.23 -21.82
C ALA A 34 28.00 -20.62 -22.33
N ARG A 35 27.20 -21.13 -23.27
CA ARG A 35 27.60 -22.21 -24.17
C ARG A 35 28.74 -21.65 -25.02
N SER A 36 29.97 -22.00 -24.68
CA SER A 36 31.12 -21.75 -25.53
C SER A 36 30.98 -22.59 -26.80
N THR A 37 30.61 -21.93 -27.90
CA THR A 37 30.85 -22.42 -29.25
C THR A 37 32.34 -22.27 -29.55
N ALA A 38 33.11 -23.31 -29.23
CA ALA A 38 34.46 -23.49 -29.74
C ALA A 38 34.67 -24.98 -30.05
N LEU A 39 33.96 -25.47 -31.06
CA LEU A 39 34.23 -26.78 -31.66
C LEU A 39 35.36 -26.61 -32.68
N GLY A 40 36.57 -26.45 -32.15
CA GLY A 40 37.80 -26.63 -32.92
C GLY A 40 38.04 -28.13 -33.09
N SER A 41 37.89 -28.62 -34.32
CA SER A 41 38.19 -30.00 -34.71
C SER A 41 39.69 -30.29 -34.53
N ILE A 42 40.05 -31.02 -33.47
CA ILE A 42 41.34 -31.71 -33.37
C ILE A 42 41.08 -33.19 -33.64
N ARG A 43 41.48 -33.64 -34.83
CA ARG A 43 41.57 -35.07 -35.15
C ARG A 43 42.76 -35.65 -34.40
N GLY A 44 42.48 -36.30 -33.28
CA GLY A 44 43.40 -37.15 -32.54
C GLY A 44 42.67 -38.44 -32.15
N THR A 45 43.14 -39.56 -32.67
CA THR A 45 42.78 -40.91 -32.21
C THR A 45 43.33 -41.11 -30.79
N GLY A 46 42.45 -41.00 -29.80
CA GLY A 46 42.73 -41.22 -28.39
C GLY A 46 41.47 -40.87 -27.61
N GLY A 47 40.91 -41.82 -26.87
CA GLY A 47 39.60 -41.69 -26.21
C GLY A 47 39.49 -40.36 -25.46
N SER A 48 38.58 -39.50 -25.90
CA SER A 48 38.23 -38.28 -25.20
C SER A 48 37.60 -38.69 -23.88
N SER A 49 38.42 -38.83 -22.82
CA SER A 49 37.95 -39.01 -21.44
C SER A 49 37.26 -37.71 -21.03
N THR A 50 36.02 -37.52 -21.45
CA THR A 50 35.27 -36.37 -20.97
C THR A 50 35.01 -36.62 -19.50
N THR A 51 35.14 -35.60 -18.65
CA THR A 51 34.80 -35.67 -17.21
C THR A 51 33.36 -36.14 -16.94
N LEU A 52 32.55 -36.28 -18.00
CA LEU A 52 31.16 -36.74 -17.98
C LEU A 52 30.99 -38.16 -18.55
N ASP A 53 32.08 -38.86 -18.86
CA ASP A 53 32.02 -40.26 -19.30
C ASP A 53 31.61 -41.15 -18.12
N ILE A 54 30.44 -41.78 -18.23
CA ILE A 54 29.82 -42.60 -17.17
C ILE A 54 30.74 -43.76 -16.74
N ALA A 55 31.57 -44.27 -17.65
CA ALA A 55 32.53 -45.33 -17.38
C ALA A 55 33.74 -44.87 -16.53
N ASN A 56 33.98 -43.56 -16.44
CA ASN A 56 35.11 -42.96 -15.73
C ASN A 56 34.64 -42.01 -14.60
N LEU A 57 33.45 -42.26 -14.02
CA LEU A 57 33.01 -41.51 -12.84
C LEU A 57 33.78 -41.97 -11.59
N GLU A 58 34.24 -41.03 -10.78
CA GLU A 58 34.83 -41.33 -9.48
C GLU A 58 33.79 -41.93 -8.54
N GLU A 59 34.22 -42.86 -7.69
CA GLU A 59 33.37 -43.44 -6.66
C GLU A 59 33.03 -42.40 -5.59
N PHE A 60 31.76 -42.32 -5.21
CA PHE A 60 31.26 -41.34 -4.24
C PHE A 60 31.86 -41.58 -2.84
N GLN A 61 32.58 -40.59 -2.31
CA GLN A 61 33.31 -40.70 -1.05
C GLN A 61 32.51 -40.28 0.20
N PHE A 62 31.17 -40.11 0.08
CA PHE A 62 30.32 -39.63 1.18
C PHE A 62 30.70 -38.23 1.71
N ASP A 63 31.30 -37.40 0.85
CA ASP A 63 31.81 -36.06 1.15
C ASP A 63 30.85 -34.92 0.77
N ASP A 64 29.78 -35.22 0.05
CA ASP A 64 28.73 -34.25 -0.31
C ASP A 64 27.31 -34.76 -0.01
N SER A 65 26.35 -33.85 0.03
CA SER A 65 24.93 -34.17 0.21
C SER A 65 24.16 -34.12 -1.11
N THR A 66 23.00 -34.77 -1.14
CA THR A 66 22.06 -34.63 -2.26
C THR A 66 21.56 -33.18 -2.36
N THR A 67 20.98 -32.81 -3.50
CA THR A 67 20.38 -31.48 -3.70
C THR A 67 19.40 -31.11 -2.59
N SER A 68 18.55 -32.04 -2.15
CA SER A 68 17.62 -31.82 -1.03
C SER A 68 18.34 -31.56 0.30
N GLY A 69 19.50 -32.17 0.51
CA GLY A 69 20.35 -31.91 1.68
C GLY A 69 20.92 -30.48 1.65
N HIS A 70 21.40 -30.03 0.49
CA HIS A 70 21.85 -28.65 0.29
C HIS A 70 20.73 -27.63 0.49
N ASP A 71 19.53 -27.89 -0.02
CA ASP A 71 18.36 -27.01 0.18
C ASP A 71 17.99 -26.87 1.66
N ALA A 72 18.05 -27.97 2.42
CA ALA A 72 17.82 -27.95 3.86
C ALA A 72 18.90 -27.12 4.58
N LEU A 73 20.17 -27.29 4.22
CA LEU A 73 21.28 -26.49 4.77
C LEU A 73 21.15 -25.01 4.40
N GLU A 74 20.77 -24.68 3.17
CA GLU A 74 20.56 -23.31 2.74
C GLU A 74 19.41 -22.65 3.51
N THR A 75 18.34 -23.40 3.75
CA THR A 75 17.21 -22.94 4.58
C THR A 75 17.68 -22.64 6.01
N GLN A 76 18.48 -23.52 6.62
CA GLN A 76 19.07 -23.25 7.93
C GLN A 76 19.96 -22.00 7.93
N ARG A 77 20.77 -21.80 6.88
CA ARG A 77 21.60 -20.59 6.72
C ARG A 77 20.74 -19.32 6.63
N LYS A 78 19.64 -19.36 5.87
CA LYS A 78 18.66 -18.26 5.76
C LYS A 78 18.05 -17.94 7.13
N ILE A 79 17.59 -18.95 7.89
CA ILE A 79 17.04 -18.75 9.23
C ILE A 79 18.07 -18.08 10.15
N ARG A 80 19.31 -18.60 10.17
CA ARG A 80 20.39 -18.04 11.00
C ARG A 80 20.71 -16.59 10.63
N LYS A 81 20.64 -16.24 9.34
CA LYS A 81 20.78 -14.85 8.87
C LYS A 81 19.70 -13.95 9.47
N TYR A 82 18.43 -14.35 9.44
CA TYR A 82 17.35 -13.57 10.04
C TYR A 82 17.45 -13.47 11.56
N LEU A 83 17.83 -14.54 12.26
CA LEU A 83 18.06 -14.51 13.71
C LEU A 83 19.18 -13.52 14.09
N ARG A 84 20.23 -13.43 13.26
CA ARG A 84 21.29 -12.42 13.44
C ARG A 84 20.75 -11.01 13.27
N ILE A 85 19.95 -10.76 12.24
CA ILE A 85 19.31 -9.45 12.00
C ILE A 85 18.42 -9.08 13.20
N ILE A 86 17.61 -10.02 13.70
CA ILE A 86 16.75 -9.83 14.87
C ILE A 86 17.58 -9.44 16.11
N LYS A 87 18.67 -10.16 16.36
CA LYS A 87 19.48 -9.94 17.56
C LYS A 87 20.26 -8.63 17.52
N TYR A 88 20.87 -8.29 16.38
CA TYR A 88 21.84 -7.20 16.30
C TYR A 88 21.30 -5.95 15.61
N GLU A 89 20.44 -6.08 14.60
CA GLU A 89 19.96 -4.93 13.81
C GLU A 89 18.63 -4.37 14.33
N LEU A 90 17.65 -5.21 14.67
CA LEU A 90 16.33 -4.72 15.11
C LEU A 90 16.39 -3.82 16.37
N PRO A 91 17.21 -4.09 17.41
CA PRO A 91 17.30 -3.20 18.56
C PRO A 91 17.83 -1.81 18.19
N LYS A 92 18.64 -1.69 17.13
CA LYS A 92 19.13 -0.39 16.63
C LYS A 92 18.00 0.45 16.02
N LEU A 93 16.98 -0.19 15.43
CA LEU A 93 15.82 0.50 14.86
C LEU A 93 14.97 1.21 15.91
N LYS A 94 15.02 0.78 17.18
CA LYS A 94 14.32 1.45 18.29
C LYS A 94 14.70 2.93 18.43
N LYS A 95 15.91 3.31 18.00
CA LYS A 95 16.38 4.71 18.00
C LYS A 95 15.57 5.63 17.08
N PHE A 96 14.92 5.08 16.06
CA PHE A 96 14.13 5.81 15.07
C PHE A 96 12.62 5.66 15.29
N ALA A 97 12.20 5.04 16.40
CA ALA A 97 10.79 4.87 16.70
C ALA A 97 10.21 6.18 17.25
N GLU A 98 9.15 6.66 16.60
CA GLU A 98 8.37 7.81 17.06
C GLU A 98 7.09 7.33 17.76
N PRO A 99 6.68 7.93 18.90
CA PRO A 99 5.43 7.58 19.56
C PRO A 99 4.24 8.03 18.72
N PHE A 100 3.17 7.22 18.71
CA PHE A 100 1.94 7.57 18.02
C PHE A 100 1.28 8.81 18.67
N GLN A 101 1.07 9.85 17.87
CA GLN A 101 0.31 11.02 18.26
C GLN A 101 -1.07 10.95 17.60
N PRO A 102 -2.17 10.91 18.38
CA PRO A 102 -3.51 10.87 17.81
C PRO A 102 -3.80 12.17 17.05
N PRO A 103 -4.59 12.10 15.96
CA PRO A 103 -4.93 13.28 15.18
C PRO A 103 -5.76 14.27 16.01
N SER A 104 -5.55 15.56 15.76
CA SER A 104 -6.32 16.63 16.39
C SER A 104 -7.76 16.65 15.86
N LYS A 105 -8.69 17.24 16.63
CA LYS A 105 -10.10 17.44 16.20
C LYS A 105 -10.23 18.26 14.90
N THR A 106 -9.22 19.06 14.56
CA THR A 106 -9.17 19.83 13.30
C THR A 106 -8.81 18.96 12.09
N GLN A 107 -8.17 17.80 12.29
CA GLN A 107 -7.75 16.88 11.25
C GLN A 107 -8.87 15.88 10.93
N ILE A 108 -9.92 16.37 10.28
CA ILE A 108 -11.13 15.59 9.97
C ILE A 108 -10.99 14.68 8.74
N LEU A 109 -10.03 14.96 7.85
CA LEU A 109 -9.90 14.28 6.57
C LEU A 109 -9.03 13.02 6.70
N ARG A 110 -9.52 11.88 6.19
CA ARG A 110 -8.75 10.64 6.12
C ARG A 110 -8.44 10.29 4.68
N PHE A 111 -7.16 10.38 4.31
CA PHE A 111 -6.65 9.97 3.00
C PHE A 111 -6.06 8.56 3.07
N ARG A 112 -6.43 7.71 2.12
CA ARG A 112 -5.82 6.40 1.90
C ARG A 112 -5.13 6.37 0.55
N THR A 113 -3.90 5.85 0.55
CA THR A 113 -3.10 5.62 -0.65
C THR A 113 -2.56 4.21 -0.62
N SER A 114 -2.30 3.62 -1.78
CA SER A 114 -1.78 2.24 -1.89
C SER A 114 -0.45 2.26 -2.64
N THR A 115 0.57 1.62 -2.08
CA THR A 115 1.92 1.55 -2.67
C THR A 115 2.29 0.10 -2.93
N TYR A 116 2.75 -0.19 -4.15
CA TYR A 116 3.17 -1.53 -4.57
C TYR A 116 4.70 -1.59 -4.51
N ILE A 117 5.25 -2.31 -3.53
CA ILE A 117 6.69 -2.40 -3.31
C ILE A 117 7.27 -3.40 -4.32
N GLY A 118 8.30 -2.98 -5.06
CA GLY A 118 8.92 -3.80 -6.12
C GLY A 118 8.32 -3.57 -7.51
N GLU A 119 7.20 -2.85 -7.61
CA GLU A 119 6.55 -2.50 -8.88
C GLU A 119 6.44 -0.98 -9.02
N PRO A 120 7.40 -0.33 -9.71
CA PRO A 120 7.41 1.13 -9.82
C PRO A 120 6.17 1.71 -10.52
N ASN A 121 5.62 1.00 -11.51
CA ASN A 121 4.56 1.49 -12.39
C ASN A 121 3.28 0.63 -12.30
N HIS A 122 2.71 0.46 -11.09
CA HIS A 122 1.42 -0.21 -10.95
C HIS A 122 0.25 0.76 -11.26
N PRO A 123 -0.69 0.43 -12.15
CA PRO A 123 -1.74 1.35 -12.61
C PRO A 123 -2.71 1.81 -11.49
N ALA A 124 -2.85 1.04 -10.41
CA ALA A 124 -3.65 1.44 -9.25
C ALA A 124 -2.88 2.25 -8.18
N ALA A 125 -1.56 2.39 -8.31
CA ALA A 125 -0.74 3.16 -7.36
C ALA A 125 -1.08 4.66 -7.25
N PRO A 126 -1.52 5.38 -8.31
CA PRO A 126 -1.82 6.80 -8.21
C PRO A 126 -3.18 7.09 -7.58
N LYS A 127 -4.04 6.07 -7.41
CA LYS A 127 -5.37 6.21 -6.81
C LYS A 127 -5.27 6.75 -5.38
N VAL A 128 -6.05 7.78 -5.10
CA VAL A 128 -6.24 8.34 -3.75
C VAL A 128 -7.70 8.19 -3.36
N VAL A 129 -7.95 7.80 -2.11
CA VAL A 129 -9.30 7.73 -1.53
C VAL A 129 -9.38 8.70 -0.37
N LEU A 130 -10.38 9.57 -0.40
CA LEU A 130 -10.74 10.49 0.67
C LEU A 130 -11.98 9.95 1.39
N THR A 131 -11.92 9.96 2.72
CA THR A 131 -13.04 9.64 3.59
C THR A 131 -13.20 10.71 4.65
N VAL A 132 -14.43 11.18 4.83
CA VAL A 132 -14.78 12.25 5.78
C VAL A 132 -16.07 11.88 6.49
N GLU A 133 -16.10 12.06 7.82
CA GLU A 133 -17.31 11.89 8.60
C GLU A 133 -18.20 13.13 8.46
N VAL A 134 -19.49 12.95 8.16
CA VAL A 134 -20.41 14.07 7.89
C VAL A 134 -20.59 14.97 9.10
N LYS A 135 -20.61 14.38 10.30
CA LYS A 135 -20.76 15.11 11.58
C LYS A 135 -19.57 15.98 11.93
N SER A 136 -18.40 15.67 11.38
CA SER A 136 -17.17 16.43 11.63
C SER A 136 -17.04 17.68 10.76
N LEU A 137 -17.90 17.82 9.74
CA LEU A 137 -17.91 18.98 8.85
C LEU A 137 -18.53 20.20 9.56
N PRO A 138 -17.97 21.40 9.38
CA PRO A 138 -18.51 22.63 9.96
C PRO A 138 -19.69 23.15 9.11
N LEU A 139 -20.78 22.40 9.08
CA LEU A 139 -22.02 22.69 8.33
C LEU A 139 -23.23 22.69 9.27
N THR A 140 -24.18 23.57 8.98
CA THR A 140 -25.49 23.63 9.66
C THR A 140 -26.42 22.54 9.11
N ASN A 141 -27.47 22.14 9.82
CA ASN A 141 -28.42 21.10 9.36
C ASN A 141 -28.96 21.28 7.92
N PRO A 142 -29.43 22.47 7.48
CA PRO A 142 -29.92 22.64 6.11
C PRO A 142 -28.78 22.60 5.08
N GLU A 143 -27.59 23.13 5.41
CA GLU A 143 -26.39 23.04 4.56
C GLU A 143 -25.92 21.58 4.41
N LEU A 144 -25.96 20.82 5.51
CA LEU A 144 -25.62 19.40 5.55
C LEU A 144 -26.58 18.60 4.68
N HIS A 145 -27.89 18.89 4.78
CA HIS A 145 -28.89 18.25 3.91
C HIS A 145 -28.56 18.47 2.43
N LYS A 146 -28.30 19.72 2.04
CA LYS A 146 -27.89 20.06 0.67
C LYS A 146 -26.58 19.38 0.28
N PHE A 147 -25.59 19.35 1.17
CA PHE A 147 -24.31 18.66 0.95
C PHE A 147 -24.53 17.17 0.64
N LEU A 148 -25.36 16.48 1.41
CA LEU A 148 -25.66 15.06 1.19
C LEU A 148 -26.35 14.81 -0.16
N LEU A 149 -27.26 15.70 -0.56
CA LEU A 149 -27.90 15.62 -1.88
C LEU A 149 -26.88 15.80 -3.03
N LEU A 150 -25.94 16.74 -2.90
CA LEU A 150 -24.88 16.96 -3.90
C LEU A 150 -23.92 15.77 -3.99
N VAL A 151 -23.60 15.14 -2.85
CA VAL A 151 -22.69 13.99 -2.79
C VAL A 151 -23.29 12.74 -3.42
N GLY A 152 -24.59 12.52 -3.21
CA GLY A 152 -25.36 11.40 -3.76
C GLY A 152 -24.87 10.04 -3.26
N SER A 153 -24.58 9.11 -4.20
CA SER A 153 -24.23 7.71 -3.89
C SER A 153 -22.92 7.51 -3.12
N ARG A 154 -22.10 8.57 -3.01
CA ARG A 154 -20.83 8.55 -2.28
C ARG A 154 -21.00 8.66 -0.77
N TYR A 155 -22.19 9.02 -0.30
CA TYR A 155 -22.56 9.04 1.11
C TYR A 155 -22.99 7.65 1.57
N ASP A 156 -22.42 7.19 2.69
CA ASP A 156 -22.86 5.98 3.38
C ASP A 156 -23.71 6.33 4.60
N PRO A 157 -25.03 6.03 4.59
CA PRO A 157 -25.92 6.31 5.72
C PRO A 157 -25.69 5.40 6.93
N VAL A 158 -25.00 4.27 6.78
CA VAL A 158 -24.75 3.35 7.90
C VAL A 158 -23.61 3.88 8.78
N GLU A 159 -22.51 4.28 8.15
CA GLU A 159 -21.32 4.81 8.83
C GLU A 159 -21.33 6.35 8.95
N ASN A 160 -22.29 7.04 8.33
CA ASN A 160 -22.39 8.51 8.27
C ASN A 160 -21.12 9.18 7.71
N GLN A 161 -20.53 8.58 6.67
CA GLN A 161 -19.30 9.07 6.05
C GLN A 161 -19.47 9.26 4.54
N VAL A 162 -18.76 10.22 3.99
CA VAL A 162 -18.61 10.40 2.55
C VAL A 162 -17.29 9.81 2.11
N LYS A 163 -17.34 8.95 1.09
CA LYS A 163 -16.16 8.31 0.52
C LYS A 163 -16.09 8.61 -0.98
N MET A 164 -14.98 9.19 -1.39
CA MET A 164 -14.71 9.51 -2.80
C MET A 164 -13.27 9.19 -3.15
N SER A 165 -13.02 8.83 -4.40
CA SER A 165 -11.68 8.48 -4.88
C SER A 165 -11.37 9.15 -6.20
N CYS A 166 -10.09 9.40 -6.46
CA CYS A 166 -9.59 9.93 -7.72
C CYS A 166 -8.41 9.11 -8.21
N GLU A 167 -8.45 8.77 -9.50
CA GLU A 167 -7.39 8.08 -10.25
C GLU A 167 -7.25 8.68 -11.66
N LYS A 168 -7.64 9.95 -11.82
CA LYS A 168 -7.64 10.64 -13.13
C LYS A 168 -6.24 10.99 -13.60
N PHE A 169 -5.35 11.30 -12.67
CA PHE A 169 -4.00 11.76 -12.94
C PHE A 169 -2.97 10.67 -12.65
N GLN A 170 -1.86 10.70 -13.38
CA GLN A 170 -0.73 9.79 -13.14
C GLN A 170 -0.04 10.09 -11.80
N ASP A 171 0.01 11.36 -11.41
CA ASP A 171 0.62 11.75 -10.16
C ASP A 171 -0.39 11.70 -9.00
N ARG A 172 0.01 11.00 -7.94
CA ARG A 172 -0.76 10.93 -6.69
C ARG A 172 -1.05 12.31 -6.10
N SER A 173 -0.07 13.21 -6.14
CA SER A 173 -0.20 14.57 -5.60
C SER A 173 -1.29 15.37 -6.32
N GLN A 174 -1.45 15.16 -7.63
CA GLN A 174 -2.52 15.79 -8.42
C GLN A 174 -3.89 15.21 -8.03
N ASN A 175 -3.99 13.89 -7.88
CA ASN A 175 -5.23 13.24 -7.40
C ASN A 175 -5.62 13.72 -5.99
N PHE A 176 -4.64 13.91 -5.10
CA PHE A 176 -4.86 14.46 -3.76
C PHE A 176 -5.42 15.88 -3.81
N LYS A 177 -4.77 16.76 -4.59
CA LYS A 177 -5.20 18.15 -4.75
C LYS A 177 -6.60 18.24 -5.35
N TRP A 178 -6.87 17.47 -6.39
CA TRP A 178 -8.18 17.42 -7.00
C TRP A 178 -9.26 17.01 -6.00
N LEU A 179 -9.02 16.00 -5.16
CA LEU A 179 -9.97 15.60 -4.11
C LEU A 179 -10.21 16.72 -3.09
N SER A 180 -9.15 17.41 -2.66
CA SER A 180 -9.27 18.57 -1.77
C SER A 180 -10.16 19.65 -2.39
N ASP A 181 -9.87 20.04 -3.63
CA ASP A 181 -10.60 21.10 -4.32
C ASP A 181 -12.06 20.72 -4.56
N THR A 182 -12.33 19.45 -4.88
CA THR A 182 -13.71 18.97 -5.02
C THR A 182 -14.49 19.01 -3.71
N LEU A 183 -13.85 18.68 -2.59
CA LEU A 183 -14.49 18.76 -1.28
C LEU A 183 -14.75 20.22 -0.89
N ASP A 184 -13.81 21.12 -1.12
CA ASP A 184 -13.99 22.55 -0.88
C ASP A 184 -15.15 23.11 -1.73
N ASN A 185 -15.23 22.72 -3.00
CA ASN A 185 -16.33 23.11 -3.88
C ASN A 185 -17.69 22.58 -3.39
N LEU A 186 -17.75 21.32 -2.95
CA LEU A 186 -18.98 20.75 -2.38
C LEU A 186 -19.42 21.49 -1.11
N ILE A 187 -18.48 21.88 -0.25
CA ILE A 187 -18.78 22.67 0.96
C ILE A 187 -19.26 24.07 0.58
N ASN A 188 -18.65 24.71 -0.42
CA ASN A 188 -19.06 26.04 -0.87
C ASN A 188 -20.47 26.02 -1.48
N GLU A 189 -20.78 25.03 -2.32
CA GLU A 189 -22.11 24.86 -2.91
C GLU A 189 -23.18 24.47 -1.88
N ALA A 190 -22.81 23.74 -0.83
CA ALA A 190 -23.71 23.42 0.28
C ALA A 190 -24.11 24.66 1.10
N LYS A 191 -23.22 25.65 1.20
CA LYS A 191 -23.46 26.92 1.91
C LYS A 191 -24.25 27.94 1.11
N LYS A 192 -24.19 27.84 -0.23
CA LYS A 192 -24.99 28.70 -1.11
C LYS A 192 -26.45 28.29 -1.02
N GLU A 193 -27.37 29.17 -0.63
CA GLU A 193 -28.83 28.94 -0.65
C GLU A 193 -29.26 27.52 -0.21
N PRO A 194 -29.13 27.18 1.10
CA PRO A 194 -29.40 25.84 1.60
C PRO A 194 -30.90 25.48 1.61
N GLU A 195 -31.77 26.49 1.72
CA GLU A 195 -33.23 26.28 1.82
C GLU A 195 -33.88 25.88 0.50
N ALA A 196 -33.26 26.18 -0.64
CA ALA A 196 -33.80 25.90 -1.97
C ALA A 196 -34.04 24.40 -2.23
N VAL A 197 -33.37 23.52 -1.50
CA VAL A 197 -33.42 22.06 -1.68
C VAL A 197 -34.00 21.35 -0.45
N SER A 198 -34.73 22.09 0.39
CA SER A 198 -35.36 21.55 1.61
C SER A 198 -36.49 20.55 1.32
N ASP A 199 -37.19 20.71 0.20
CA ASP A 199 -38.30 19.85 -0.22
C ASP A 199 -37.85 18.48 -0.79
N VAL A 200 -36.59 18.36 -1.21
CA VAL A 200 -36.08 17.13 -1.84
C VAL A 200 -35.65 16.13 -0.78
N PRO A 201 -36.24 14.92 -0.68
CA PRO A 201 -35.81 13.93 0.29
C PRO A 201 -34.44 13.33 -0.11
N LEU A 202 -33.67 12.94 0.91
CA LEU A 202 -32.39 12.27 0.71
C LEU A 202 -32.58 10.87 0.09
N ASP A 203 -31.97 10.63 -1.07
CA ASP A 203 -31.98 9.32 -1.71
C ASP A 203 -30.98 8.36 -1.03
N LEU A 204 -31.50 7.25 -0.47
CA LEU A 204 -30.74 6.20 0.20
C LEU A 204 -30.78 4.86 -0.54
N ARG A 205 -31.32 4.83 -1.77
CA ARG A 205 -31.53 3.58 -2.52
C ARG A 205 -30.22 2.85 -2.84
N HIS A 206 -29.13 3.58 -3.08
CA HIS A 206 -27.80 2.99 -3.31
C HIS A 206 -27.27 2.21 -2.09
N ALA A 207 -27.66 2.62 -0.89
CA ALA A 207 -27.23 2.02 0.37
C ALA A 207 -28.23 1.00 0.93
N ALA A 208 -29.38 0.80 0.29
CA ALA A 208 -30.46 -0.06 0.79
C ALA A 208 -29.99 -1.48 1.17
N LYS A 209 -29.04 -2.05 0.41
CA LYS A 209 -28.45 -3.37 0.71
C LYS A 209 -27.63 -3.40 2.00
N ASN A 210 -27.04 -2.27 2.40
CA ASN A 210 -26.19 -2.13 3.58
C ASN A 210 -27.00 -1.77 4.83
N ILE A 211 -28.17 -1.15 4.67
CA ILE A 211 -29.11 -0.80 5.75
C ILE A 211 -29.93 -2.05 6.13
N LYS A 212 -29.25 -3.11 6.54
CA LYS A 212 -29.91 -4.30 7.09
C LYS A 212 -29.87 -4.25 8.61
N PRO A 213 -30.97 -4.59 9.31
CA PRO A 213 -30.96 -4.65 10.76
C PRO A 213 -29.92 -5.68 11.22
N LYS A 214 -29.04 -5.27 12.14
CA LYS A 214 -28.07 -6.18 12.75
C LYS A 214 -28.82 -7.10 13.71
N LEU A 215 -29.05 -8.34 13.29
CA LEU A 215 -29.61 -9.37 14.15
C LEU A 215 -28.69 -9.54 15.36
N ARG A 216 -29.28 -9.47 16.57
CA ARG A 216 -28.56 -9.72 17.81
C ARG A 216 -29.14 -10.94 18.49
N PHE A 217 -28.30 -11.65 19.22
CA PHE A 217 -28.75 -12.76 20.03
C PHE A 217 -29.79 -12.27 21.06
N PRO A 218 -30.98 -12.90 21.13
CA PRO A 218 -31.99 -12.51 22.10
C PRO A 218 -31.47 -12.63 23.53
N LYS A 219 -31.50 -11.53 24.29
CA LYS A 219 -30.94 -11.49 25.65
C LYS A 219 -31.62 -12.48 26.60
N ASN A 220 -32.90 -12.76 26.39
CA ASN A 220 -33.68 -13.74 27.14
C ASN A 220 -33.24 -15.20 26.91
N TRP A 221 -32.45 -15.48 25.88
CA TRP A 221 -31.86 -16.81 25.65
C TRP A 221 -30.53 -16.98 26.38
N ASN A 222 -30.01 -15.93 27.00
CA ASN A 222 -28.84 -16.04 27.86
C ASN A 222 -29.20 -16.96 29.04
N ARG A 223 -28.39 -17.99 29.27
CA ARG A 223 -28.49 -18.88 30.43
C ARG A 223 -27.31 -18.61 31.38
N PRO A 224 -27.32 -17.49 32.13
CA PRO A 224 -26.24 -17.21 33.07
C PRO A 224 -26.28 -18.24 34.21
N VAL A 225 -25.12 -18.77 34.56
CA VAL A 225 -24.97 -19.55 35.80
C VAL A 225 -25.14 -18.58 36.96
N LYS A 226 -25.98 -18.92 37.95
CA LYS A 226 -26.07 -18.14 39.19
C LYS A 226 -24.70 -18.19 39.86
N SER A 227 -24.05 -17.04 40.07
CA SER A 227 -22.88 -16.96 40.94
C SER A 227 -23.29 -17.39 42.35
N ILE A 228 -22.55 -18.34 42.91
CA ILE A 228 -22.68 -18.87 44.28
C ILE A 228 -22.40 -17.75 45.28
#